data_AF-A0A7Y6ZMV7-F1
#
_entry.id   AF-A0A7Y6ZMV7-F1
#
_cell.length_a   1.000
_cell.length_b   1.000
_cell.length_c   1.000
_cell.angle_alpha   90.00
_cell.angle_beta   90.00
_cell.angle_gamma   90.00
#
_symmetry.space_group_name_H-M   'P 1'
#
loop_
_entity.id
_entity.type
_entity.pdbx_description
1 polymer ?
#
loop_
_entity_poly.entity_id
_entity_poly.type
_entity_poly.pdbx_seq_one_letter_code
_entity_poly.pdbx_strand_id
1 'polypeptide(L)'
;MNNTLKKITPFLILSIACIIYAIFIVIKERELSWGIFAVVGLIVIGILLFGIDFGLKKWLKKYKKIFLTELALVLLLVVIYGYKFNRTKTLIIPTEFDKSYVTIIYGVENSKDLSISTLTWNKKIEIPKSGILLTSSDFNENLRETEIKMDSGIYLGSDETEKGFVRMAESEFQSNGQNYKFRTWKLQDGFCCIFTSDEVQEYKAELKIEFEKIKASR
;
A
#
# COMPACT_ATOMS: atom_id res chain seq x y z
N MET A 1 13.82 44.56 18.46
CA MET A 1 14.25 43.37 17.68
C MET A 1 13.22 42.27 17.89
N ASN A 2 12.64 41.70 16.83
CA ASN A 2 11.56 40.73 16.98
C ASN A 2 12.13 39.39 17.49
N ASN A 3 11.92 39.07 18.78
CA ASN A 3 12.47 37.86 19.43
C ASN A 3 11.93 36.54 18.86
N THR A 4 11.03 36.58 17.88
CA THR A 4 10.47 35.40 17.21
C THR A 4 11.46 34.66 16.32
N LEU A 5 12.47 35.34 15.78
CA LEU A 5 13.50 34.72 14.93
C LEU A 5 14.34 33.67 15.69
N LYS A 6 14.49 33.84 17.00
CA LYS A 6 15.27 32.92 17.87
C LYS A 6 14.44 31.77 18.43
N LYS A 7 13.13 31.72 18.16
CA LYS A 7 12.25 30.71 18.77
C LYS A 7 12.30 29.40 17.99
N ILE A 8 12.30 28.30 18.74
CA ILE A 8 12.24 26.94 18.21
C ILE A 8 10.84 26.68 17.65
N THR A 9 10.79 26.11 16.45
CA THR A 9 9.57 25.90 15.66
C THR A 9 9.60 24.49 15.06
N PRO A 10 8.44 23.89 14.71
CA PRO A 10 8.39 22.53 14.19
C PRO A 10 9.29 22.29 12.97
N PHE A 11 9.36 23.21 12.01
CA PHE A 11 10.23 23.08 10.84
C PHE A 11 11.71 23.20 11.19
N LEU A 12 12.07 24.05 12.16
CA LEU A 12 13.45 24.13 12.64
C LEU A 12 13.87 22.81 13.33
N ILE A 13 12.99 22.24 14.16
CA ILE A 13 13.23 20.94 14.80
C ILE A 13 13.43 19.86 13.74
N LEU A 14 12.55 19.78 12.74
CA LEU A 14 12.64 18.81 11.65
C LEU A 14 13.91 19.00 10.81
N SER A 15 14.28 20.24 10.50
CA SER A 15 15.51 20.56 9.77
C SER A 15 16.76 20.05 10.49
N ILE A 16 16.87 20.34 11.80
CA ILE A 16 17.98 19.86 12.64
C ILE A 16 17.97 18.33 12.71
N ALA A 17 16.79 17.71 12.90
CA ALA A 17 16.66 16.26 12.94
C ALA A 17 17.11 15.58 11.64
N CYS A 18 16.77 16.14 10.47
CA CYS A 18 17.23 15.65 9.17
C CYS A 18 18.76 15.66 9.07
N ILE A 19 19.41 16.75 9.52
CA ILE A 19 20.87 16.86 9.49
C ILE A 19 21.53 15.86 10.45
N ILE A 20 21.02 15.73 11.68
CA ILE A 20 21.52 14.77 12.66
C ILE A 20 21.39 13.34 12.11
N TYR A 21 20.24 13.01 11.52
CA TYR A 21 20.01 11.67 10.97
C TYR A 21 20.88 11.38 9.75
N ALA A 22 21.11 12.37 8.89
CA ALA A 22 22.05 12.25 7.78
C ALA A 22 23.47 11.94 8.26
N ILE A 23 23.95 12.65 9.29
CA ILE A 23 25.27 12.39 9.91
C ILE A 23 25.30 10.98 10.52
N PHE A 24 24.23 10.55 11.19
CA PHE A 24 24.12 9.22 11.77
C PHE A 24 24.28 8.12 10.72
N ILE A 25 23.61 8.24 9.56
CA ILE A 25 23.73 7.28 8.44
C ILE A 25 25.19 7.18 7.98
N VAL A 26 25.85 8.32 7.75
CA VAL A 26 27.25 8.35 7.29
C VAL A 26 28.20 7.67 8.27
N ILE A 27 27.97 7.79 9.58
CA ILE A 27 28.82 7.17 10.60
C ILE A 27 28.55 5.66 10.74
N LYS A 28 27.29 5.23 10.62
CA LYS A 28 26.87 3.85 10.90
C LYS A 28 26.96 2.92 9.71
N GLU A 29 26.72 3.43 8.50
CA GLU A 29 26.76 2.60 7.29
C GLU A 29 28.17 2.48 6.74
N ARG A 30 28.72 1.27 6.81
CA ARG A 30 30.08 0.95 6.34
C ARG A 30 30.16 0.90 4.80
N GLU A 31 29.05 0.55 4.15
CA GLU A 31 28.90 0.52 2.69
C GLU A 31 27.72 1.41 2.28
N LEU A 32 28.06 2.62 1.90
CA LEU A 32 27.16 3.71 1.54
C LEU A 32 26.63 3.53 0.10
N SER A 33 25.87 2.46 -0.14
CA SER A 33 25.24 2.19 -1.45
C SER A 33 24.08 3.17 -1.70
N TRP A 34 22.83 2.76 -1.48
CA TRP A 34 21.68 3.67 -1.53
C TRP A 34 21.66 4.71 -0.40
N GLY A 35 22.44 4.49 0.66
CA GLY A 35 22.57 5.40 1.80
C GLY A 35 23.02 6.82 1.41
N ILE A 36 23.86 6.98 0.38
CA ILE A 36 24.30 8.31 -0.07
C ILE A 36 23.13 9.14 -0.60
N PHE A 37 22.23 8.53 -1.37
CA PHE A 37 21.06 9.24 -1.90
C PHE A 37 20.11 9.66 -0.78
N ALA A 38 19.94 8.81 0.24
CA ALA A 38 19.17 9.15 1.42
C ALA A 38 19.80 10.34 2.18
N VAL A 39 21.12 10.33 2.39
CA VAL A 39 21.88 11.40 3.05
C VAL A 39 21.72 12.73 2.30
N VAL A 40 21.95 12.73 0.98
CA VAL A 40 21.80 13.93 0.15
C VAL A 40 20.36 14.44 0.20
N GLY A 41 19.38 13.54 0.08
CA GLY A 41 17.97 13.89 0.19
C GLY A 41 17.61 14.55 1.52
N LEU A 42 18.08 13.99 2.63
CA LEU A 42 17.86 14.53 3.98
C LEU A 42 18.48 15.92 4.16
N ILE A 43 19.68 16.15 3.63
CA ILE A 43 20.34 17.47 3.68
C ILE A 43 19.53 18.50 2.89
N VAL A 44 19.12 18.17 1.65
CA VAL A 44 18.31 19.06 0.81
C VAL A 44 16.98 19.39 1.49
N ILE A 45 16.28 18.38 2.03
CA ILE A 45 15.03 18.58 2.78
C ILE A 45 15.26 19.47 4.01
N GLY A 46 16.34 19.24 4.78
CA GLY A 46 16.68 20.03 5.95
C GLY A 46 16.91 21.50 5.62
N ILE A 47 17.64 21.80 4.54
CA ILE A 47 17.89 23.17 4.07
C ILE A 47 16.58 23.84 3.62
N LEU A 48 15.74 23.13 2.86
CA LEU A 48 14.45 23.65 2.41
C LEU A 48 13.53 24.00 3.59
N LEU A 49 13.40 23.10 4.58
CA LEU A 49 12.61 23.35 5.79
C LEU A 49 13.11 24.56 6.56
N PHE A 50 14.43 24.71 6.69
CA PHE A 50 15.03 25.88 7.33
C PHE A 50 14.72 27.18 6.57
N GLY A 51 14.81 27.16 5.24
CA GLY A 51 14.46 28.31 4.40
C GLY A 51 13.00 28.72 4.55
N ILE A 52 12.07 27.74 4.56
CA ILE A 52 10.63 28.00 4.75
C ILE A 52 10.35 28.55 6.15
N ASP A 53 10.93 27.95 7.20
CA ASP A 53 10.84 28.41 8.59
C ASP A 53 11.29 29.88 8.72
N PHE A 54 12.46 30.20 8.16
CA PHE A 54 12.98 31.57 8.17
C PHE A 54 12.05 32.55 7.45
N GLY A 55 11.51 32.16 6.29
CA GLY A 55 10.51 32.93 5.54
C GLY A 55 9.23 33.18 6.35
N LEU A 56 8.66 32.15 6.98
CA LEU A 56 7.47 32.23 7.82
C LEU A 56 7.71 33.13 9.04
N LYS A 57 8.88 33.00 9.70
CA LYS A 57 9.29 33.86 10.82
C LYS A 57 9.38 35.33 10.42
N LYS A 58 9.88 35.62 9.22
CA LYS A 58 9.98 36.98 8.68
C LYS A 58 8.60 37.57 8.34
N TRP A 59 7.70 36.75 7.78
CA TRP A 59 6.38 37.20 7.32
C TRP A 59 5.35 37.32 8.45
N LEU A 60 5.11 36.24 9.21
CA LEU A 60 4.00 36.18 10.17
C LEU A 60 4.27 36.92 11.49
N LYS A 61 5.56 37.12 11.85
CA LYS A 61 6.07 37.88 13.02
C LYS A 61 5.52 37.49 14.40
N LYS A 62 4.48 36.66 14.49
CA LYS A 62 3.83 36.17 15.71
C LYS A 62 4.12 34.67 15.88
N TYR A 63 4.85 34.33 16.93
CA TYR A 63 5.28 32.95 17.20
C TYR A 63 4.12 31.93 17.20
N LYS A 64 3.01 32.21 17.90
CA LYS A 64 1.86 31.29 17.96
C LYS A 64 1.31 30.97 16.57
N LYS A 65 1.26 31.95 15.66
CA LYS A 65 0.79 31.74 14.29
C LYS A 65 1.76 30.87 13.51
N ILE A 66 3.06 31.17 13.60
CA ILE A 66 4.12 30.38 12.94
C ILE A 66 4.07 28.92 13.39
N PHE A 67 4.07 28.69 14.69
CA PHE A 67 4.04 27.33 15.26
C PHE A 67 2.81 26.54 14.80
N LEU A 68 1.62 27.13 14.86
CA LEU A 68 0.38 26.46 14.42
C LEU A 68 0.36 26.20 12.92
N THR A 69 0.84 27.14 12.10
CA THR A 69 0.91 26.96 10.64
C THR A 69 1.86 25.83 10.27
N GLU A 70 3.07 25.80 10.85
CA GLU A 70 4.04 24.74 10.57
C GLU A 70 3.52 23.38 11.05
N LEU A 71 2.97 23.31 12.27
CA LEU A 71 2.39 22.08 12.80
C LEU A 71 1.26 21.55 11.89
N ALA A 72 0.36 22.44 11.44
CA ALA A 72 -0.71 22.06 10.53
C ALA A 72 -0.17 21.54 9.19
N LEU A 73 0.88 22.16 8.64
CA LEU A 73 1.53 21.69 7.41
C LEU A 73 2.20 20.33 7.58
N VAL A 74 2.90 20.09 8.71
CA VAL A 74 3.47 18.77 9.01
C VAL A 74 2.37 17.71 9.09
N LEU A 75 1.30 17.98 9.86
CA LEU A 75 0.19 17.05 10.02
C LEU A 75 -0.51 16.78 8.69
N LEU A 76 -0.72 17.81 7.87
CA LEU A 76 -1.31 17.65 6.54
C LEU A 76 -0.45 16.74 5.65
N LEU A 77 0.86 16.94 5.63
CA LEU A 77 1.77 16.08 4.88
C LEU A 77 1.72 14.63 5.39
N VAL A 78 1.78 14.43 6.71
CA VAL A 78 1.67 13.08 7.31
C VAL A 78 0.36 12.40 6.91
N VAL A 79 -0.76 13.12 6.93
CA VAL A 79 -2.06 12.59 6.51
C VAL A 79 -2.09 12.26 5.02
N ILE A 80 -1.58 13.14 4.14
CA ILE A 80 -1.55 12.92 2.69
C ILE A 80 -0.65 11.72 2.34
N TYR A 81 0.56 11.67 2.90
CA TYR A 81 1.48 10.56 2.67
C TYR A 81 0.93 9.27 3.27
N GLY A 82 0.46 9.29 4.52
CA GLY A 82 -0.15 8.13 5.17
C GLY A 82 -1.35 7.60 4.40
N TYR A 83 -2.23 8.48 3.92
CA TYR A 83 -3.37 8.08 3.10
C TYR A 83 -2.97 7.55 1.72
N LYS A 84 -1.87 8.03 1.12
CA LYS A 84 -1.40 7.54 -0.19
C LYS A 84 -0.66 6.21 -0.12
N PHE A 85 0.06 5.96 0.97
CA PHE A 85 0.99 4.83 1.09
C PHE A 85 0.50 3.73 2.03
N ASN A 86 -0.24 4.05 3.09
CA ASN A 86 -0.64 3.07 4.11
C ASN A 86 -2.05 2.50 3.90
N ARG A 87 -2.52 2.46 2.65
CA ARG A 87 -3.85 1.95 2.31
C ARG A 87 -3.75 0.53 1.79
N THR A 88 -4.07 -0.42 2.68
CA THR A 88 -3.80 -1.83 2.44
C THR A 88 -5.07 -2.65 2.57
N LYS A 89 -5.29 -3.56 1.63
CA LYS A 89 -6.27 -4.65 1.79
C LYS A 89 -5.55 -5.93 2.21
N THR A 90 -6.13 -6.66 3.15
CA THR A 90 -5.63 -7.96 3.59
C THR A 90 -6.61 -9.03 3.16
N LEU A 91 -6.16 -9.94 2.31
CA LEU A 91 -6.92 -11.15 1.94
C LEU A 91 -6.65 -12.22 2.99
N ILE A 92 -7.71 -12.70 3.64
CA ILE A 92 -7.63 -13.74 4.66
C ILE A 92 -7.93 -15.08 4.01
N ILE A 93 -6.95 -15.97 3.95
CA ILE A 93 -7.09 -17.32 3.43
C ILE A 93 -7.18 -18.34 4.58
N PRO A 94 -7.89 -19.47 4.42
CA PRO A 94 -7.84 -20.58 5.38
C PRO A 94 -6.42 -21.08 5.63
N THR A 95 -6.09 -21.56 6.84
CA THR A 95 -4.75 -22.16 7.10
C THR A 95 -4.52 -23.41 6.25
N GLU A 96 -5.57 -24.23 6.05
CA GLU A 96 -5.53 -25.44 5.22
C GLU A 96 -5.83 -25.12 3.73
N PHE A 97 -5.37 -23.98 3.23
CA PHE A 97 -5.63 -23.59 1.84
C PHE A 97 -4.73 -24.37 0.87
N ASP A 98 -5.36 -25.16 -0.01
CA ASP A 98 -4.73 -26.10 -0.94
C ASP A 98 -4.68 -25.59 -2.39
N LYS A 99 -5.13 -24.35 -2.65
CA LYS A 99 -5.16 -23.77 -4.00
C LYS A 99 -3.91 -22.95 -4.26
N SER A 100 -3.43 -23.03 -5.50
CA SER A 100 -2.32 -22.22 -5.99
C SER A 100 -2.71 -20.77 -6.29
N TYR A 101 -4.01 -20.45 -6.32
CA TYR A 101 -4.49 -19.13 -6.72
C TYR A 101 -5.58 -18.61 -5.79
N VAL A 102 -5.50 -17.30 -5.53
CA VAL A 102 -6.57 -16.50 -4.96
C VAL A 102 -7.03 -15.53 -6.03
N THR A 103 -8.33 -15.52 -6.34
CA THR A 103 -8.91 -14.68 -7.37
C THR A 103 -10.14 -13.96 -6.88
N ILE A 104 -10.23 -12.66 -7.19
CA ILE A 104 -11.44 -11.87 -6.98
C ILE A 104 -11.99 -11.47 -8.35
N ILE A 105 -13.24 -11.85 -8.63
CA ILE A 105 -13.98 -11.50 -9.85
C ILE A 105 -14.98 -10.38 -9.50
N TYR A 106 -14.91 -9.28 -10.24
CA TYR A 106 -15.66 -8.04 -9.97
C TYR A 106 -16.88 -7.90 -10.90
N GLY A 107 -17.85 -7.08 -10.48
CA GLY A 107 -19.06 -6.80 -11.26
C GLY A 107 -20.05 -7.97 -11.34
N VAL A 108 -20.00 -8.92 -10.40
CA VAL A 108 -20.92 -10.06 -10.35
C VAL A 108 -22.17 -9.66 -9.56
N GLU A 109 -23.32 -9.62 -10.24
CA GLU A 109 -24.61 -9.33 -9.61
C GLU A 109 -24.96 -10.33 -8.50
N ASN A 110 -25.72 -9.89 -7.49
CA ASN A 110 -26.14 -10.69 -6.34
C ASN A 110 -24.99 -11.34 -5.56
N SER A 111 -23.80 -10.74 -5.59
CA SER A 111 -22.66 -11.15 -4.77
C SER A 111 -22.33 -10.08 -3.73
N LYS A 112 -21.49 -10.43 -2.75
CA LYS A 112 -21.19 -9.56 -1.61
C LYS A 112 -20.33 -8.38 -2.06
N ASP A 113 -20.77 -7.16 -1.75
CA ASP A 113 -19.96 -5.97 -1.94
C ASP A 113 -18.79 -5.94 -0.93
N LEU A 114 -17.59 -5.62 -1.43
CA LEU A 114 -16.39 -5.39 -0.61
C LEU A 114 -16.41 -4.01 0.06
N SER A 115 -17.25 -3.08 -0.40
CA SER A 115 -17.46 -1.73 0.13
C SER A 115 -16.14 -0.98 0.36
N ILE A 116 -15.32 -0.90 -0.68
CA ILE A 116 -14.04 -0.19 -0.65
C ILE A 116 -14.28 1.22 -1.20
N SER A 117 -14.31 2.20 -0.30
CA SER A 117 -14.48 3.61 -0.66
C SER A 117 -13.14 4.36 -0.67
N THR A 118 -13.14 5.62 -1.11
CA THR A 118 -11.98 6.51 -0.98
C THR A 118 -11.56 6.66 0.48
N LEU A 119 -12.49 6.72 1.43
CA LEU A 119 -12.16 6.86 2.85
C LEU A 119 -11.65 5.57 3.53
N THR A 120 -11.72 4.41 2.86
CA THR A 120 -11.34 3.14 3.47
C THR A 120 -9.82 3.04 3.61
N TRP A 121 -9.28 3.18 4.82
CA TRP A 121 -7.84 3.05 5.07
C TRP A 121 -7.36 1.61 4.90
N ASN A 122 -7.98 0.68 5.65
CA ASN A 122 -7.65 -0.74 5.60
C ASN A 122 -8.91 -1.57 5.42
N LYS A 123 -8.80 -2.71 4.73
CA LYS A 123 -9.92 -3.65 4.54
C LYS A 123 -9.47 -5.08 4.67
N LYS A 124 -10.20 -5.87 5.45
CA LYS A 124 -10.06 -7.33 5.50
C LYS A 124 -11.10 -7.98 4.59
N ILE A 125 -10.67 -8.94 3.78
CA ILE A 125 -11.51 -9.67 2.83
C ILE A 125 -11.25 -11.16 3.03
N GLU A 126 -12.27 -11.90 3.43
CA GLU A 126 -12.18 -13.35 3.58
C GLU A 126 -12.29 -14.04 2.22
N ILE A 127 -11.35 -14.93 1.93
CA ILE A 127 -11.29 -15.71 0.70
C ILE A 127 -11.91 -17.08 0.98
N PRO A 128 -12.90 -17.51 0.17
CA PRO A 128 -13.51 -18.82 0.34
C PRO A 128 -12.50 -19.94 0.06
N LYS A 129 -12.78 -21.16 0.56
CA LYS A 129 -11.94 -22.35 0.33
C LYS A 129 -11.71 -22.68 -1.15
N SER A 130 -12.61 -22.25 -2.04
CA SER A 130 -12.44 -22.38 -3.49
C SER A 130 -11.31 -21.52 -4.06
N GLY A 131 -10.87 -20.50 -3.32
CA GLY A 131 -9.92 -19.49 -3.78
C GLY A 131 -10.54 -18.41 -4.67
N ILE A 132 -11.81 -18.54 -5.07
CA ILE A 132 -12.50 -17.62 -5.98
C ILE A 132 -13.58 -16.85 -5.23
N LEU A 133 -13.38 -15.55 -5.05
CA LEU A 133 -14.35 -14.63 -4.47
C LEU A 133 -15.07 -13.85 -5.57
N LEU A 134 -16.41 -13.90 -5.56
CA LEU A 134 -17.25 -13.09 -6.43
C LEU A 134 -17.72 -11.85 -5.68
N THR A 135 -17.57 -10.66 -6.30
CA THR A 135 -18.03 -9.39 -5.72
C THR A 135 -18.81 -8.54 -6.73
N SER A 136 -19.78 -7.78 -6.22
CA SER A 136 -20.53 -6.79 -6.98
C SER A 136 -19.81 -5.44 -7.04
N SER A 137 -18.72 -5.26 -6.29
CA SER A 137 -17.92 -4.02 -6.28
C SER A 137 -17.35 -3.71 -7.67
N ASP A 138 -17.14 -2.42 -7.92
CA ASP A 138 -16.48 -1.98 -9.14
C ASP A 138 -15.01 -2.43 -9.14
N PHE A 139 -14.49 -2.77 -10.31
CA PHE A 139 -13.10 -3.19 -10.44
C PHE A 139 -12.11 -2.10 -9.98
N ASN A 140 -12.43 -0.82 -10.18
CA ASN A 140 -11.56 0.30 -9.82
C ASN A 140 -11.64 0.66 -8.33
N GLU A 141 -12.63 0.15 -7.60
CA GLU A 141 -12.74 0.27 -6.14
C GLU A 141 -11.76 -0.68 -5.44
N ASN A 142 -10.48 -0.27 -5.42
CA ASN A 142 -9.41 -1.10 -4.89
C ASN A 142 -8.43 -0.29 -4.02
N LEU A 143 -7.81 -0.98 -3.05
CA LEU A 143 -6.69 -0.44 -2.29
C LEU A 143 -5.38 -0.70 -3.03
N ARG A 144 -4.39 0.17 -2.77
CA ARG A 144 -3.11 0.20 -3.49
C ARG A 144 -2.29 -1.05 -3.21
N GLU A 145 -2.16 -1.41 -1.94
CA GLU A 145 -1.38 -2.56 -1.49
C GLU A 145 -2.29 -3.71 -1.10
N THR A 146 -1.80 -4.94 -1.35
CA THR A 146 -2.49 -6.18 -0.98
C THR A 146 -1.54 -7.03 -0.16
N GLU A 147 -1.99 -7.41 1.02
CA GLU A 147 -1.37 -8.43 1.84
C GLU A 147 -2.22 -9.70 1.78
N ILE A 148 -1.60 -10.86 1.97
CA ILE A 148 -2.32 -12.12 2.17
C ILE A 148 -1.92 -12.68 3.52
N LYS A 149 -2.93 -13.10 4.29
CA LYS A 149 -2.79 -13.57 5.66
C LYS A 149 -3.58 -14.86 5.85
N MET A 150 -3.01 -15.84 6.53
CA MET A 150 -3.75 -17.03 6.96
C MET A 150 -4.66 -16.70 8.14
N ASP A 151 -5.79 -17.40 8.28
CA ASP A 151 -6.70 -17.27 9.43
C ASP A 151 -6.01 -17.51 10.79
N SER A 152 -4.92 -18.29 10.81
CA SER A 152 -4.04 -18.50 11.97
C SER A 152 -3.29 -17.25 12.45
N GLY A 153 -3.16 -16.22 11.62
CA GLY A 153 -2.43 -15.01 11.99
C GLY A 153 -1.17 -14.74 11.17
N ILE A 154 -0.70 -15.71 10.40
CA ILE A 154 0.59 -15.65 9.70
C ILE A 154 0.43 -14.95 8.35
N TYR A 155 1.30 -13.98 8.05
CA TYR A 155 1.33 -13.32 6.75
C TYR A 155 2.16 -14.12 5.75
N LEU A 156 1.70 -14.18 4.49
CA LEU A 156 2.52 -14.75 3.43
C LEU A 156 3.66 -13.79 3.10
N GLY A 157 4.87 -14.34 2.94
CA GLY A 157 6.11 -13.60 2.74
C GLY A 157 6.73 -13.06 4.03
N SER A 158 6.26 -13.46 5.22
CA SER A 158 6.95 -13.20 6.49
C SER A 158 7.96 -14.29 6.83
N ASP A 159 8.84 -14.02 7.79
CA ASP A 159 9.84 -14.99 8.27
C ASP A 159 9.22 -16.22 8.98
N GLU A 160 7.90 -16.20 9.23
CA GLU A 160 7.16 -17.29 9.86
C GLU A 160 6.72 -18.37 8.85
N THR A 161 6.84 -18.11 7.54
CA THR A 161 6.43 -19.07 6.51
C THR A 161 7.24 -18.92 5.22
N GLU A 162 7.56 -20.05 4.57
CA GLU A 162 8.15 -20.03 3.24
C GLU A 162 7.15 -19.66 2.13
N LYS A 163 5.85 -19.60 2.46
CA LYS A 163 4.80 -19.27 1.50
C LYS A 163 4.80 -17.79 1.17
N GLY A 164 4.95 -17.46 -0.11
CA GLY A 164 4.81 -16.13 -0.68
C GLY A 164 3.62 -16.02 -1.63
N PHE A 165 3.47 -14.85 -2.22
CA PHE A 165 2.53 -14.65 -3.31
C PHE A 165 3.02 -13.61 -4.31
N VAL A 166 2.57 -13.74 -5.55
CA VAL A 166 2.80 -12.74 -6.60
C VAL A 166 1.47 -12.35 -7.23
N ARG A 167 1.27 -11.04 -7.44
CA ARG A 167 0.10 -10.54 -8.16
C ARG A 167 0.29 -10.78 -9.65
N MET A 168 -0.65 -11.50 -10.26
CA MET A 168 -0.68 -11.71 -11.71
C MET A 168 -1.19 -10.46 -12.43
N ALA A 169 -0.93 -10.37 -13.74
CA ALA A 169 -1.45 -9.30 -14.57
C ALA A 169 -2.98 -9.25 -14.48
N GLU A 170 -3.53 -8.03 -14.37
CA GLU A 170 -4.98 -7.84 -14.39
C GLU A 170 -5.55 -8.31 -15.74
N SER A 171 -6.70 -8.99 -15.70
CA SER A 171 -7.27 -9.60 -16.88
C SER A 171 -8.79 -9.63 -16.79
N GLU A 172 -9.42 -10.03 -17.89
CA GLU A 172 -10.87 -10.04 -18.04
C GLU A 172 -11.30 -11.17 -18.96
N PHE A 173 -12.50 -11.70 -18.76
CA PHE A 173 -13.09 -12.73 -19.63
C PHE A 173 -14.56 -12.45 -19.89
N GLN A 174 -15.03 -12.88 -21.06
CA GLN A 174 -16.44 -12.78 -21.42
C GLN A 174 -17.19 -14.07 -21.06
N SER A 175 -18.35 -13.90 -20.42
CA SER A 175 -19.31 -14.95 -20.06
C SER A 175 -20.74 -14.40 -20.25
N ASN A 176 -21.59 -15.16 -20.94
CA ASN A 176 -23.00 -14.81 -21.17
C ASN A 176 -23.23 -13.37 -21.68
N GLY A 177 -22.37 -12.90 -22.59
CA GLY A 177 -22.42 -11.56 -23.16
C GLY A 177 -21.87 -10.44 -22.26
N GLN A 178 -21.55 -10.71 -20.99
CA GLN A 178 -20.95 -9.77 -20.06
C GLN A 178 -19.44 -9.99 -19.94
N ASN A 179 -18.68 -8.90 -19.78
CA ASN A 179 -17.24 -8.95 -19.54
C ASN A 179 -16.95 -8.78 -18.04
N TYR A 180 -16.25 -9.74 -17.45
CA TYR A 180 -15.88 -9.74 -16.04
C TYR A 180 -14.39 -9.50 -15.88
N LYS A 181 -14.04 -8.48 -15.08
CA LYS A 181 -12.66 -8.19 -14.71
C LYS A 181 -12.29 -8.92 -13.42
N PHE A 182 -11.04 -9.36 -13.33
CA PHE A 182 -10.57 -10.08 -12.15
C PHE A 182 -9.13 -9.72 -11.78
N ARG A 183 -8.80 -9.99 -10.52
CA ARG A 183 -7.44 -9.90 -9.97
C ARG A 183 -7.07 -11.22 -9.36
N THR A 184 -5.86 -11.68 -9.68
CA THR A 184 -5.36 -12.98 -9.22
C THR A 184 -4.02 -12.80 -8.52
N TRP A 185 -3.85 -13.55 -7.45
CA TRP A 185 -2.60 -13.73 -6.74
C TRP A 185 -2.25 -15.21 -6.77
N LYS A 186 -1.08 -15.52 -7.35
CA LYS A 186 -0.50 -16.86 -7.32
C LYS A 186 0.20 -17.05 -5.98
N LEU A 187 -0.21 -18.07 -5.25
CA LEU A 187 0.46 -18.53 -4.04
C LEU A 187 1.58 -19.49 -4.44
N GLN A 188 2.71 -19.40 -3.76
CA GLN A 188 3.90 -20.15 -4.13
C GLN A 188 4.83 -20.32 -2.93
N ASP A 189 5.62 -21.38 -2.97
CA ASP A 189 6.71 -21.56 -2.02
C ASP A 189 7.91 -20.74 -2.49
N GLY A 190 8.47 -19.93 -1.59
CA GLY A 190 9.57 -19.01 -1.86
C GLY A 190 9.16 -17.66 -2.48
N PHE A 191 10.14 -16.76 -2.54
CA PHE A 191 9.96 -15.33 -2.84
C PHE A 191 10.01 -14.98 -4.36
N CYS A 192 10.14 -15.95 -5.26
CA CYS A 192 10.52 -15.68 -6.66
C CYS A 192 9.35 -15.30 -7.58
N CYS A 193 9.43 -14.13 -8.22
CA CYS A 193 8.32 -13.42 -8.85
C CYS A 193 8.01 -13.83 -10.30
N ILE A 194 7.83 -15.13 -10.61
CA ILE A 194 7.70 -15.55 -12.02
C ILE A 194 6.40 -16.31 -12.27
N PHE A 195 5.56 -15.74 -13.13
CA PHE A 195 4.51 -16.41 -13.86
C PHE A 195 4.69 -16.12 -15.35
N THR A 196 4.31 -17.04 -16.22
CA THR A 196 4.42 -16.85 -17.68
C THR A 196 3.13 -16.27 -18.26
N SER A 197 3.20 -15.71 -19.47
CA SER A 197 1.99 -15.33 -20.21
C SER A 197 1.05 -16.51 -20.45
N ASP A 198 1.63 -17.69 -20.68
CA ASP A 198 0.89 -18.91 -20.99
C ASP A 198 0.13 -19.41 -19.76
N GLU A 199 0.79 -19.37 -18.58
CA GLU A 199 0.16 -19.67 -17.29
C GLU A 199 -1.04 -18.74 -17.01
N VAL A 200 -0.93 -17.45 -17.35
CA VAL A 200 -2.05 -16.50 -17.22
C VAL A 200 -3.22 -16.88 -18.12
N GLN A 201 -2.97 -17.31 -19.37
CA GLN A 201 -4.04 -17.69 -20.30
C GLN A 201 -4.68 -19.02 -19.92
N GLU A 202 -3.87 -19.99 -19.48
CA GLU A 202 -4.35 -21.29 -18.99
C GLU A 202 -5.25 -21.09 -17.77
N TYR A 203 -4.77 -20.39 -16.76
CA TYR A 203 -5.57 -20.10 -15.57
C TYR A 203 -6.83 -19.29 -15.89
N LYS A 204 -6.78 -18.36 -16.85
CA LYS A 204 -7.97 -17.62 -17.31
C LYS A 204 -9.03 -18.56 -17.91
N ALA A 205 -8.62 -19.57 -18.69
CA ALA A 205 -9.53 -20.54 -19.26
C ALA A 205 -10.18 -21.41 -18.17
N GLU A 206 -9.39 -21.88 -17.20
CA GLU A 206 -9.88 -22.63 -16.03
C GLU A 206 -10.85 -21.79 -15.19
N LEU A 207 -10.48 -20.53 -14.90
CA LEU A 207 -11.29 -19.61 -14.12
C LEU A 207 -12.66 -19.39 -14.74
N LYS A 208 -12.73 -19.29 -16.07
CA LYS A 208 -14.01 -19.16 -16.78
C LYS A 208 -14.90 -20.40 -16.56
N ILE A 209 -14.32 -21.60 -16.62
CA ILE A 209 -15.06 -22.84 -16.38
C ILE A 209 -15.58 -22.89 -14.93
N GLU A 210 -14.71 -22.58 -13.96
CA GLU A 210 -15.10 -22.55 -12.54
C GLU A 210 -16.14 -21.47 -12.24
N PHE A 211 -16.05 -20.31 -12.88
CA PHE A 211 -17.05 -19.25 -12.76
C PHE A 211 -18.44 -19.70 -13.18
N GLU A 212 -18.59 -20.39 -14.32
CA GLU A 212 -19.88 -20.92 -14.77
C GLU A 212 -20.44 -21.96 -13.78
N LYS A 213 -19.59 -22.83 -13.24
CA LYS A 213 -19.99 -23.82 -12.23
C LYS A 213 -20.51 -23.14 -10.96
N ILE A 214 -19.80 -22.13 -10.46
CA ILE A 214 -20.20 -21.38 -9.26
C ILE A 214 -21.52 -20.66 -9.51
N LYS A 215 -21.70 -20.05 -10.68
CA LYS A 215 -22.97 -19.40 -11.06
C LYS A 215 -24.13 -20.37 -11.13
N ALA A 216 -23.94 -21.57 -11.69
CA ALA A 216 -24.98 -22.58 -11.79
C ALA A 216 -25.38 -23.20 -10.43
N SER A 217 -24.49 -23.11 -9.43
CA SER A 217 -24.73 -23.63 -8.07
C SER A 217 -25.45 -22.67 -7.11
N ARG A 218 -25.71 -21.43 -7.55
CA ARG A 218 -26.42 -20.38 -6.79
C ARG A 218 -27.88 -20.30 -7.20
#